data_AF-A0A2S5QZ12-F1
#
_entry.id   AF-A0A2S5QZ12-F1
#
_cell.length_a   1.000
_cell.length_b   1.000
_cell.length_c   1.000
_cell.angle_alpha   90.00
_cell.angle_beta   90.00
_cell.angle_gamma   90.00
#
_symmetry.space_group_name_H-M   'P 1'
#
loop_
_entity.id
_entity.type
_entity.pdbx_description
1 polymer ?
#
loop_
_entity_poly.entity_id
_entity_poly.type
_entity_poly.pdbx_seq_one_letter_code
_entity_poly.pdbx_strand_id
1 'polypeptide(L)'
;MFDVYGYVMDKHMELTQGMSTHDITLRDERLAYELTKFQDMKLTGVLRAIIYIINTLTIRNQVWGVGRGSSVSSYVLYVIGAHDVDSFAYELDINDFLHE
;
A
#
# COMPACT_ATOMS: atom_id res chain seq x y z
N MET A 1 -10.75 17.72 -0.08
CA MET A 1 -11.06 16.27 -0.13
C MET A 1 -9.78 15.53 0.19
N PHE A 2 -9.79 14.47 0.99
CA PHE A 2 -8.56 13.71 1.28
C PHE A 2 -8.05 13.05 -0.01
N ASP A 3 -6.84 13.42 -0.42
CA ASP A 3 -6.18 12.87 -1.60
C ASP A 3 -5.47 11.56 -1.24
N VAL A 4 -6.07 10.45 -1.67
CA VAL A 4 -5.56 9.11 -1.43
C VAL A 4 -4.27 8.87 -2.21
N TYR A 5 -4.20 9.33 -3.46
CA TYR A 5 -3.07 9.07 -4.34
C TYR A 5 -1.85 9.86 -3.89
N GLY A 6 -2.03 11.15 -3.57
CA GLY A 6 -0.97 11.98 -2.99
C GLY A 6 -0.41 11.38 -1.70
N TYR A 7 -1.29 10.94 -0.79
CA TYR A 7 -0.86 10.31 0.46
C TYR A 7 -0.04 9.03 0.25
N VAL A 8 -0.48 8.16 -0.67
CA VAL A 8 0.24 6.92 -1.01
C VAL A 8 1.60 7.24 -1.64
N MET A 9 1.67 8.24 -2.52
CA MET A 9 2.93 8.66 -3.15
C MET A 9 3.92 9.23 -2.14
N ASP A 10 3.46 10.10 -1.24
CA ASP A 10 4.31 10.66 -0.18
C ASP A 10 4.90 9.54 0.70
N LYS A 11 4.07 8.57 1.09
CA LYS A 11 4.51 7.39 1.85
C LYS A 11 5.48 6.50 1.08
N HIS A 12 5.23 6.31 -0.21
CA HIS A 12 6.13 5.56 -1.07
C HIS A 12 7.50 6.22 -1.16
N MET A 13 7.53 7.55 -1.37
CA MET A 13 8.77 8.32 -1.42
C MET A 13 9.53 8.25 -0.09
N GLU A 14 8.83 8.30 1.06
CA GLU A 14 9.45 8.09 2.38
C GLU A 14 10.06 6.68 2.51
N LEU A 15 9.37 5.64 2.04
CA LEU A 15 9.83 4.24 2.13
C LEU A 15 11.02 3.94 1.22
N THR A 16 11.09 4.58 0.05
CA THR A 16 12.15 4.33 -0.93
C THR A 16 13.35 5.27 -0.78
N GLN A 17 13.32 6.20 0.18
CA GLN A 17 14.46 7.06 0.51
C GLN A 17 15.70 6.22 0.85
N GLY A 18 16.74 6.37 0.03
CA GLY A 18 18.02 5.67 0.20
C GLY A 18 18.15 4.35 -0.55
N MET A 19 17.14 3.93 -1.32
CA MET A 19 17.23 2.79 -2.24
C MET A 19 17.94 3.17 -3.54
N SER A 20 18.34 2.16 -4.32
CA SER A 20 18.92 2.39 -5.64
C SER A 20 17.86 2.92 -6.62
N THR A 21 18.27 3.71 -7.62
CA THR A 21 17.36 4.22 -8.65
C THR A 21 16.59 3.09 -9.35
N HIS A 22 17.24 1.94 -9.53
CA HIS A 22 16.61 0.78 -10.16
C HIS A 22 15.48 0.20 -9.31
N ASP A 23 15.69 0.04 -8.00
CA ASP A 23 14.67 -0.48 -7.07
C ASP A 23 13.48 0.46 -6.96
N ILE A 24 13.74 1.78 -6.96
CA ILE A 24 12.70 2.80 -6.95
C ILE A 24 11.79 2.65 -8.17
N THR A 25 12.39 2.58 -9.38
CA THR A 25 11.62 2.43 -10.62
C THR A 25 10.75 1.18 -10.63
N LEU A 26 11.26 0.03 -10.18
CA LEU A 26 10.48 -1.21 -10.12
C LEU A 26 9.31 -1.11 -9.12
N ARG A 27 9.52 -0.47 -7.97
CA ARG A 27 8.48 -0.26 -6.97
C ARG A 27 7.46 0.79 -7.41
N ASP A 28 7.86 1.81 -8.17
CA ASP A 28 6.97 2.78 -8.80
C ASP A 28 6.03 2.09 -9.80
N GLU A 29 6.57 1.21 -10.65
CA GLU A 29 5.78 0.42 -11.61
C GLU A 29 4.77 -0.48 -10.88
N ARG A 30 5.21 -1.17 -9.81
CA ARG A 30 4.32 -1.99 -8.99
C ARG A 30 3.21 -1.16 -8.33
N LEU A 31 3.56 0.00 -7.79
CA LEU A 31 2.60 0.90 -7.15
C LEU A 31 1.56 1.41 -8.14
N ALA A 32 1.99 1.86 -9.32
CA ALA A 32 1.11 2.34 -10.37
C ALA A 32 0.16 1.24 -10.87
N TYR A 33 0.65 0.01 -11.04
CA TYR A 33 -0.15 -1.14 -11.42
C TYR A 33 -1.26 -1.43 -10.41
N GLU A 34 -0.92 -1.54 -9.11
CA GLU A 34 -1.92 -1.82 -8.08
C GLU A 34 -2.93 -0.68 -7.92
N LEU A 35 -2.48 0.59 -7.93
CA LEU A 35 -3.37 1.74 -7.85
C LEU A 35 -4.38 1.78 -9.01
N THR A 36 -3.96 1.36 -10.21
CA THR A 36 -4.84 1.22 -11.37
C THR A 36 -5.91 0.16 -11.11
N LYS A 37 -5.55 -1.02 -10.59
CA LYS A 37 -6.53 -2.05 -10.19
C LYS A 37 -7.53 -1.54 -9.15
N PHE A 38 -7.06 -0.86 -8.10
CA PHE A 38 -7.94 -0.27 -7.09
C PHE A 38 -8.90 0.77 -7.69
N GLN A 39 -8.44 1.55 -8.68
CA GLN A 39 -9.26 2.52 -9.40
C GLN A 39 -10.30 1.84 -10.29
N ASP A 40 -9.90 0.83 -11.07
CA ASP A 40 -10.78 0.08 -11.98
C ASP A 40 -11.91 -0.62 -11.20
N MET A 41 -11.58 -1.16 -10.02
CA MET A 41 -12.55 -1.79 -9.11
C MET A 41 -13.34 -0.77 -8.27
N LYS A 42 -13.11 0.53 -8.43
CA LYS A 42 -13.74 1.63 -7.66
C LYS A 42 -13.56 1.51 -6.14
N LEU A 43 -12.45 0.92 -5.71
CA LEU A 43 -12.10 0.66 -4.30
C LEU A 43 -11.37 1.84 -3.63
N THR A 44 -11.18 2.97 -4.32
CA THR A 44 -10.55 4.17 -3.75
C THR A 44 -11.22 4.65 -2.46
N GLY A 45 -12.55 4.46 -2.33
CA GLY A 45 -13.28 4.77 -1.10
C GLY A 45 -12.91 3.85 0.08
N VAL A 46 -12.66 2.57 -0.20
CA VAL A 46 -12.19 1.58 0.78
C VAL A 46 -10.76 1.92 1.21
N LEU A 47 -9.88 2.22 0.26
CA LEU A 47 -8.52 2.69 0.53
C LEU A 47 -8.50 3.90 1.47
N ARG A 48 -9.37 4.89 1.22
CA ARG A 48 -9.51 6.05 2.10
C ARG A 48 -9.91 5.66 3.52
N ALA A 49 -10.87 4.74 3.66
CA ALA A 49 -11.31 4.27 4.96
C ALA A 49 -10.19 3.53 5.71
N ILE A 50 -9.43 2.68 5.01
CA ILE A 50 -8.27 1.99 5.58
C ILE A 50 -7.24 3.01 6.06
N ILE A 51 -6.83 3.97 5.22
CA ILE A 51 -5.87 5.01 5.60
C ILE A 51 -6.33 5.78 6.85
N TYR A 52 -7.62 6.11 6.93
CA TYR A 52 -8.17 6.78 8.11
C TYR A 52 -8.06 5.91 9.39
N ILE A 53 -8.41 4.62 9.30
CA ILE A 53 -8.31 3.68 10.42
C ILE A 53 -6.85 3.56 10.88
N ILE A 54 -5.94 3.32 9.93
CA ILE A 54 -4.50 3.19 10.17
C ILE A 54 -3.97 4.43 10.87
N ASN A 55 -4.17 5.61 10.29
CA ASN A 55 -3.70 6.87 10.88
C ASN A 55 -4.27 7.12 12.28
N THR A 56 -5.55 6.79 12.51
CA THR A 56 -6.20 6.97 13.81
C THR A 56 -5.57 6.07 14.88
N LEU A 57 -5.23 4.84 14.50
CA LEU A 57 -4.58 3.89 15.41
C LEU A 57 -3.10 4.25 15.63
N THR A 58 -2.39 4.75 14.61
CA THR A 58 -1.00 5.21 14.72
C THR A 58 -0.87 6.33 15.74
N ILE A 59 -1.77 7.33 15.65
CA ILE A 59 -1.80 8.47 16.57
C ILE A 59 -2.03 8.03 18.03
N ARG A 60 -2.74 6.91 18.22
CA ARG A 60 -3.01 6.32 19.54
C ARG A 60 -1.92 5.35 19.99
N ASN A 61 -0.85 5.20 19.20
CA ASN A 61 0.24 4.25 19.42
C ASN A 61 -0.26 2.80 19.59
N GLN A 62 -1.40 2.49 18.96
CA GLN A 62 -2.05 1.20 19.06
C GLN A 62 -1.63 0.35 17.87
N VAL A 63 -0.91 -0.74 18.12
CA VAL A 63 -0.52 -1.69 17.07
C VAL A 63 -1.76 -2.45 16.59
N TRP A 64 -2.05 -2.41 15.29
CA TRP A 64 -2.87 -3.41 14.61
C TRP A 64 -1.91 -4.43 14.00
N GLY A 65 -2.22 -5.72 14.11
CA GLY A 65 -1.25 -6.80 13.81
C GLY A 65 -0.65 -6.74 12.39
N VAL A 66 0.38 -7.56 12.17
CA VAL A 66 1.31 -7.59 11.01
C VAL A 66 0.70 -7.81 9.60
N GLY A 67 -0.62 -7.79 9.44
CA GLY A 67 -1.32 -8.23 8.23
C GLY A 67 -1.65 -9.73 8.26
N ARG A 68 -2.83 -10.11 7.78
CA ARG A 68 -3.26 -11.52 7.69
C ARG A 68 -4.01 -11.78 6.38
N GLY A 69 -3.87 -13.00 5.88
CA GLY A 69 -4.53 -13.46 4.65
C GLY A 69 -3.93 -12.82 3.40
N SER A 70 -4.68 -12.82 2.31
CA SER A 70 -4.22 -12.36 1.01
C SER A 70 -3.93 -10.86 0.94
N SER A 71 -4.47 -10.04 1.84
CA SER A 71 -4.19 -8.58 1.88
C SER A 71 -2.70 -8.23 1.95
N VAL A 72 -1.88 -9.15 2.45
CA VAL A 72 -0.42 -9.04 2.55
C VAL A 72 0.26 -8.97 1.18
N SER A 73 -0.39 -9.43 0.10
CA SER A 73 0.18 -9.37 -1.25
C SER A 73 0.07 -7.99 -1.93
N SER A 74 -0.62 -7.02 -1.31
CA SER A 74 -0.73 -5.68 -1.86
C SER A 74 0.39 -4.76 -1.39
N TYR A 75 1.15 -4.26 -2.37
CA TYR A 75 2.17 -3.24 -2.16
C TYR A 75 1.58 -1.89 -1.73
N VAL A 76 0.40 -1.51 -2.24
CA VAL A 76 -0.27 -0.27 -1.80
C VAL A 76 -0.61 -0.33 -0.32
N LEU A 77 -1.11 -1.48 0.15
CA LEU A 77 -1.44 -1.70 1.57
C LEU A 77 -0.20 -1.70 2.46
N TYR A 78 0.91 -2.27 1.98
CA TYR A 78 2.22 -2.14 2.63
C TYR A 78 2.64 -0.66 2.76
N VAL A 79 2.57 0.10 1.65
CA VAL A 79 3.01 1.50 1.61
C VAL A 79 2.25 2.39 2.61
N ILE A 80 0.94 2.18 2.77
CA ILE A 80 0.15 2.96 3.73
C ILE A 80 0.29 2.47 5.19
N GLY A 81 1.10 1.44 5.44
CA GLY A 81 1.30 0.86 6.76
C GLY A 81 0.16 -0.04 7.24
N ALA A 82 -0.65 -0.60 6.33
CA ALA A 82 -1.69 -1.55 6.72
C ALA A 82 -1.10 -2.89 7.22
N HIS A 83 0.09 -3.23 6.75
CA HIS A 83 0.89 -4.37 7.21
C HIS A 83 2.39 -4.09 7.03
N ASP A 84 3.22 -4.87 7.72
CA ASP A 84 4.69 -4.69 7.74
C ASP A 84 5.43 -5.66 6.81
N VAL A 85 4.71 -6.30 5.88
CA VAL A 85 5.28 -7.25 4.91
C VAL A 85 5.47 -6.57 3.57
N ASP A 86 6.72 -6.53 3.10
CA ASP A 86 7.10 -5.98 1.81
C ASP A 86 6.74 -6.94 0.67
N SER A 87 5.51 -6.82 0.15
CA SER A 87 5.01 -7.67 -0.92
C SER A 87 5.83 -7.61 -2.21
N PHE A 88 6.54 -6.50 -2.46
CA PHE A 88 7.44 -6.38 -3.62
C PHE A 88 8.71 -7.23 -3.40
N ALA A 89 9.32 -7.15 -2.22
CA ALA A 89 10.53 -7.92 -1.92
C ALA A 89 10.28 -9.43 -1.87
N TYR A 90 9.08 -9.85 -1.49
CA TYR A 90 8.65 -11.26 -1.50
C TYR A 90 7.98 -11.70 -2.79
N GLU A 91 7.94 -10.84 -3.82
CA GLU A 91 7.35 -11.12 -5.14
C GLU A 91 5.91 -11.67 -5.05
N LEU A 92 5.13 -11.19 -4.06
CA LEU A 92 3.77 -11.65 -3.85
C LEU A 92 2.85 -11.14 -4.97
N ASP A 93 1.95 -12.00 -5.43
CA ASP A 93 1.00 -11.64 -6.47
C ASP A 93 -0.20 -10.89 -5.89
N ILE A 94 -0.43 -9.66 -6.38
CA ILE A 94 -1.61 -8.87 -6.01
C ILE A 94 -2.92 -9.58 -6.40
N ASN A 95 -2.89 -10.45 -7.41
CA ASN A 95 -4.07 -11.21 -7.84
C ASN A 95 -4.57 -12.17 -6.74
N ASP A 96 -3.72 -12.60 -5.81
CA ASP A 96 -4.14 -13.39 -4.64
C ASP A 96 -5.09 -12.59 -3.72
N PHE A 97 -4.98 -11.26 -3.74
CA PHE A 97 -5.86 -10.37 -2.98
C PHE A 97 -7.03 -9.88 -3.83
N LEU A 98 -6.73 -9.25 -4.95
CA LEU A 98 -7.71 -8.73 -5.90
C LEU A 98 -7.90 -9.78 -7.00
N HIS A 99 -8.75 -10.76 -6.72
CA HIS A 99 -9.18 -11.73 -7.72
C HIS A 99 -9.98 -11.00 -8.81
N GLU A 100 -9.58 -11.18 -10.07
CA GLU A 100 -10.35 -10.78 -11.25
C GLU A 100 -11.48 -11.78 -11.57
#